data_AF-A0A9P4HIS8-F1
#
_entry.id   AF-A0A9P4HIS8-F1
#
_cell.length_a   1.000
_cell.length_b   1.000
_cell.length_c   1.000
_cell.angle_alpha   90.00
_cell.angle_beta   90.00
_cell.angle_gamma   90.00
#
_symmetry.space_group_name_H-M   'P 1'
#
loop_
_entity.id
_entity.type
_entity.pdbx_description
1 polymer ?
#
loop_
_entity_poly.entity_id
_entity_poly.type
_entity_poly.pdbx_seq_one_letter_code
_entity_poly.pdbx_strand_id
1 'polypeptide(L)'
;MTTKSANKAPKLATEHLGNWRCCKCNNGCELYSHDDSENLVGTLTCVCPHRSCDNCTLTGRLKPYKPVEEPIPVQLPASSPKQVQFGVFCSACGLSWRAQTVKDTVRQKVSAVPKTLAKAGGQPLEKLRQSKSLANLLGEPNNKPSVSRMKSNANLRAKSDEMEKEHGKQVKGVMVYFSGFACTCGHILDAADLCFQIADQEEGTARTPELLYPEASFTASTQDRIKGIGNAVFKIQRDGKTIRHPNPLCGNPVTAEDLAWLNSSVPS
;
A
#
# COMPACT_ATOMS: atom_id res chain seq x y z
N MET A 1 -5.18 -42.45 16.41
CA MET A 1 -5.69 -41.79 15.19
C MET A 1 -5.12 -40.38 15.12
N THR A 2 -3.99 -40.20 14.44
CA THR A 2 -3.32 -38.90 14.30
C THR A 2 -3.56 -38.38 12.89
N THR A 3 -4.31 -37.29 12.77
CA THR A 3 -4.61 -36.63 11.50
C THR A 3 -3.38 -35.89 10.99
N LYS A 4 -2.88 -36.31 9.83
CA LYS A 4 -1.82 -35.64 9.07
C LYS A 4 -2.37 -34.30 8.55
N SER A 5 -1.91 -33.19 9.14
CA SER A 5 -2.07 -31.86 8.52
C SER A 5 -1.08 -31.72 7.38
N ALA A 6 -1.60 -31.77 6.15
CA ALA A 6 -0.85 -31.43 4.95
C ALA A 6 -0.57 -29.93 4.93
N ASN A 7 0.65 -29.53 5.29
CA ASN A 7 1.15 -28.18 5.04
C ASN A 7 1.28 -28.00 3.52
N LYS A 8 0.24 -27.45 2.91
CA LYS A 8 0.26 -26.95 1.53
C LYS A 8 1.20 -25.74 1.52
N ALA A 9 2.42 -25.92 1.02
CA ALA A 9 3.37 -24.83 0.85
C ALA A 9 2.72 -23.73 -0.02
N PRO A 10 2.81 -22.45 0.37
CA PRO A 10 2.22 -21.35 -0.41
C PRO A 10 2.94 -21.28 -1.76
N LYS A 11 2.18 -21.51 -2.85
CA LYS A 11 2.60 -21.17 -4.21
C LYS A 11 2.75 -19.65 -4.26
N LEU A 12 3.98 -19.15 -4.30
CA LEU A 12 4.28 -17.73 -4.54
C LEU A 12 3.99 -17.42 -6.00
N ALA A 13 2.79 -16.94 -6.29
CA ALA A 13 2.47 -16.38 -7.60
C ALA A 13 3.11 -14.99 -7.66
N THR A 14 4.28 -14.88 -8.29
CA THR A 14 4.97 -13.61 -8.51
C THR A 14 4.49 -13.03 -9.83
N GLU A 15 3.67 -11.98 -9.78
CA GLU A 15 3.19 -11.29 -10.99
C GLU A 15 4.21 -10.22 -11.41
N HIS A 16 4.56 -10.14 -12.69
CA HIS A 16 5.43 -9.07 -13.17
C HIS A 16 4.71 -7.71 -13.12
N LEU A 17 5.28 -6.75 -12.40
CA LEU A 17 4.72 -5.41 -12.21
C LEU A 17 5.35 -4.36 -13.14
N GLY A 18 6.61 -4.51 -13.52
CA GLY A 18 7.30 -3.55 -14.36
C GLY A 18 8.81 -3.50 -14.15
N ASN A 19 9.45 -2.41 -14.58
CA ASN A 19 10.90 -2.29 -14.51
C ASN A 19 11.32 -1.03 -13.76
N TRP A 20 12.41 -1.14 -13.00
CA TRP A 20 13.12 -0.01 -12.42
C TRP A 20 14.43 0.25 -13.16
N ARG A 21 14.80 1.53 -13.34
CA ARG A 21 16.11 1.93 -13.87
C ARG A 21 16.80 2.94 -12.98
N CYS A 22 18.08 2.69 -12.72
CA CYS A 22 18.95 3.56 -11.95
C CYS A 22 19.30 4.84 -12.72
N CYS A 23 19.12 6.02 -12.12
CA CYS A 23 19.47 7.28 -12.78
C CYS A 23 20.98 7.49 -13.01
N LYS A 24 21.85 6.79 -12.28
CA LYS A 24 23.32 6.98 -12.37
C LYS A 24 23.98 6.09 -13.42
N CYS A 25 23.59 4.83 -13.50
CA CYS A 25 24.21 3.86 -14.40
C CYS A 25 23.26 3.33 -15.48
N ASN A 26 21.99 3.76 -15.49
CA ASN A 26 20.94 3.36 -16.43
C ASN A 26 20.62 1.85 -16.50
N ASN A 27 21.28 1.04 -15.68
CA ASN A 27 20.94 -0.37 -15.49
C ASN A 27 19.61 -0.47 -14.75
N GLY A 28 18.83 -1.48 -15.11
CA GLY A 28 17.55 -1.75 -14.50
C GLY A 28 17.39 -3.19 -14.06
N CYS A 29 16.35 -3.42 -13.28
CA CYS A 29 15.88 -4.74 -12.89
C CYS A 29 14.36 -4.82 -13.06
N GLU A 30 13.89 -6.01 -13.38
CA GLU A 30 12.46 -6.32 -13.40
C GLU A 30 11.94 -6.39 -11.96
N LEU A 31 10.68 -6.00 -11.79
CA LEU A 31 10.01 -5.91 -10.52
C LEU A 31 8.77 -6.78 -10.52
N TYR A 32 8.69 -7.65 -9.54
CA TYR A 32 7.59 -8.59 -9.34
C TYR A 32 6.82 -8.26 -8.07
N SER A 33 5.53 -8.57 -8.08
CA SER A 33 4.67 -8.49 -6.91
C SER A 33 5.08 -9.54 -5.89
N HIS A 34 5.00 -9.17 -4.61
CA HIS A 34 5.09 -10.11 -3.51
C HIS A 34 3.76 -10.16 -2.77
N ASP A 35 3.32 -11.38 -2.45
CA ASP A 35 2.17 -11.63 -1.57
C ASP A 35 2.45 -11.29 -0.10
N ASP A 36 3.67 -10.83 0.22
CA ASP A 36 4.03 -10.47 1.57
C ASP A 36 3.25 -9.22 2.03
N SER A 37 2.84 -9.23 3.29
CA SER A 37 2.02 -8.17 3.87
C SER A 37 2.81 -6.88 4.06
N GLU A 38 4.13 -6.95 4.20
CA GLU A 38 4.99 -5.81 4.48
C GLU A 38 5.67 -5.24 3.23
N ASN A 39 6.13 -6.11 2.32
CA ASN A 39 6.83 -5.71 1.09
C ASN A 39 5.92 -5.98 -0.11
N LEU A 40 5.62 -4.94 -0.91
CA LEU A 40 4.74 -5.06 -2.07
C LEU A 40 5.47 -5.57 -3.32
N VAL A 41 6.75 -5.25 -3.42
CA VAL A 41 7.57 -5.41 -4.63
C VAL A 41 8.93 -5.99 -4.27
N GLY A 42 9.56 -6.67 -5.23
CA GLY A 42 10.95 -7.13 -5.11
C GLY A 42 11.94 -6.02 -4.71
N THR A 43 13.11 -6.44 -4.22
CA THR A 43 14.19 -5.52 -3.81
C THR A 43 14.86 -4.89 -5.03
N LEU A 44 15.13 -3.59 -4.99
CA LEU A 44 15.91 -2.92 -6.02
C LEU A 44 17.37 -3.34 -5.91
N THR A 45 17.88 -3.94 -6.98
CA THR A 45 19.28 -4.33 -7.08
C THR A 45 19.95 -3.56 -8.20
N CYS A 46 21.09 -2.96 -7.88
CA CYS A 46 21.88 -2.21 -8.84
C CYS A 46 23.34 -2.58 -8.71
N VAL A 47 24.05 -2.61 -9.84
CA VAL A 47 25.50 -2.86 -9.88
C VAL A 47 26.28 -1.71 -9.25
N CYS A 48 25.77 -0.48 -9.35
CA CYS A 48 26.40 0.68 -8.72
C CYS A 48 25.94 0.85 -7.26
N PRO A 49 26.63 1.67 -6.43
CA PRO A 49 26.25 1.87 -5.03
C PRO A 49 24.91 2.62 -4.85
N HIS A 50 24.31 3.09 -5.94
CA HIS A 50 23.00 3.73 -5.92
C HIS A 50 21.89 2.67 -5.72
N ARG A 51 20.94 2.95 -4.83
CA ARG A 51 19.84 2.02 -4.52
C ARG A 51 18.51 2.52 -5.06
N SER A 52 17.98 3.61 -4.51
CA SER A 52 16.81 4.32 -5.02
C SER A 52 16.93 5.79 -4.69
N CYS A 53 16.40 6.62 -5.59
CA CYS A 53 16.15 8.03 -5.38
C CYS A 53 14.94 8.45 -6.22
N ASP A 54 14.46 9.65 -5.99
CA ASP A 54 13.40 10.31 -6.75
C ASP A 54 13.66 10.40 -8.27
N ASN A 55 14.93 10.43 -8.68
CA ASN A 55 15.32 10.52 -10.09
C ASN A 55 15.38 9.14 -10.80
N CYS A 56 15.24 8.03 -10.07
CA CYS A 56 15.15 6.72 -10.70
C CYS A 56 13.83 6.57 -11.47
N THR A 57 13.86 5.80 -12.56
CA THR A 57 12.67 5.61 -13.40
C THR A 57 11.96 4.31 -13.04
N LEU A 58 10.65 4.37 -12.86
CA LEU A 58 9.76 3.21 -12.77
C LEU A 58 8.89 3.16 -14.02
N THR A 59 8.71 1.97 -14.59
CA THR A 59 7.89 1.73 -15.78
C THR A 59 6.98 0.52 -15.57
N GLY A 60 5.90 0.41 -16.35
CA GLY A 60 4.93 -0.68 -16.25
C GLY A 60 3.73 -0.30 -15.38
N ARG A 61 3.28 -1.21 -14.51
CA ARG A 61 2.20 -0.97 -13.55
C ARG A 61 2.65 -0.16 -12.34
N LEU A 62 3.96 -0.06 -12.10
CA LEU A 62 4.53 0.77 -11.05
C LEU A 62 4.68 2.21 -11.54
N LYS A 63 3.94 3.13 -10.91
CA LYS A 63 4.05 4.57 -11.17
C LYS A 63 4.77 5.24 -10.02
N PRO A 64 5.75 6.13 -10.28
CA PRO A 64 6.33 6.95 -9.23
C PRO A 64 5.23 7.81 -8.63
N TYR A 65 5.23 7.93 -7.32
CA TYR A 65 4.28 8.73 -6.56
C TYR A 65 5.06 9.65 -5.64
N LYS A 66 4.63 10.91 -5.49
CA LYS A 66 5.26 11.84 -4.55
C LYS A 66 4.19 12.45 -3.64
N PRO A 67 4.16 12.11 -2.35
CA PRO A 67 3.22 12.71 -1.42
C PRO A 67 3.53 14.22 -1.28
N VAL A 68 2.48 15.05 -1.36
CA VAL A 68 2.62 16.51 -1.12
C VAL A 68 2.58 16.81 0.38
N GLU A 69 1.61 16.24 1.08
CA GLU A 69 1.42 16.37 2.53
C GLU A 69 0.99 15.02 3.10
N GLU A 70 1.65 14.53 4.16
CA GLU A 70 1.29 13.27 4.82
C GLU A 70 0.53 13.53 6.14
N PRO A 71 -0.48 12.70 6.50
CA PRO A 71 -0.94 11.48 5.83
C PRO A 71 -1.89 11.75 4.64
N ILE A 72 -1.88 10.86 3.64
CA ILE A 72 -2.69 11.00 2.41
C ILE A 72 -3.90 10.05 2.43
N PRO A 73 -5.10 10.50 2.05
CA PRO A 73 -6.23 9.62 1.80
C PRO A 73 -6.02 8.84 0.50
N VAL A 74 -5.86 7.51 0.60
CA VAL A 74 -5.79 6.61 -0.56
C VAL A 74 -7.05 5.77 -0.66
N GLN A 75 -7.50 5.54 -1.89
CA GLN A 75 -8.62 4.66 -2.18
C GLN A 75 -8.12 3.21 -2.17
N LEU A 76 -8.88 2.33 -1.51
CA LEU A 76 -8.60 0.91 -1.54
C LEU A 76 -9.27 0.27 -2.77
N PRO A 77 -8.59 -0.64 -3.47
CA PRO A 77 -9.17 -1.35 -4.60
C PRO A 77 -10.38 -2.18 -4.15
N ALA A 78 -11.42 -2.22 -4.99
CA ALA A 78 -12.63 -2.99 -4.72
C ALA A 78 -12.35 -4.52 -4.65
N SER A 79 -11.35 -4.99 -5.41
CA SER A 79 -10.93 -6.39 -5.48
C SER A 79 -10.29 -6.89 -4.19
N SER A 80 -9.58 -6.01 -3.45
CA SER A 80 -8.84 -6.35 -2.24
C SER A 80 -8.94 -5.23 -1.20
N PRO A 81 -10.07 -5.13 -0.46
CA PRO A 81 -10.41 -4.00 0.40
C PRO A 81 -9.53 -3.88 1.67
N LYS A 82 -8.39 -4.57 1.71
CA LYS A 82 -7.43 -4.54 2.82
C LYS A 82 -6.00 -4.24 2.37
N GLN A 83 -5.72 -4.20 1.07
CA GLN A 83 -4.36 -4.10 0.56
C GLN A 83 -4.10 -2.70 0.00
N VAL A 84 -3.26 -1.96 0.70
CA VAL A 84 -2.73 -0.67 0.22
C VAL A 84 -1.74 -0.96 -0.89
N GLN A 85 -2.00 -0.42 -2.09
CA GLN A 85 -1.15 -0.57 -3.29
C GLN A 85 -0.06 0.51 -3.40
N PHE A 86 0.17 1.20 -2.30
CA PHE A 86 1.15 2.27 -2.19
C PHE A 86 2.32 1.81 -1.33
N GLY A 87 3.53 2.19 -1.71
CA GLY A 87 4.74 1.84 -1.00
C GLY A 87 5.88 2.80 -1.23
N VAL A 88 7.01 2.50 -0.60
CA VAL A 88 8.24 3.28 -0.62
C VAL A 88 9.45 2.35 -0.71
N PHE A 89 10.46 2.72 -1.50
CA PHE A 89 11.73 2.01 -1.57
C PHE A 89 12.79 2.69 -0.70
N CYS A 90 13.38 1.93 0.22
CA CYS A 90 14.45 2.41 1.06
C CYS A 90 15.70 2.82 0.25
N SER A 91 16.11 4.08 0.31
CA SER A 91 17.31 4.59 -0.36
C SER A 91 18.62 3.97 0.11
N ALA A 92 18.66 3.32 1.28
CA ALA A 92 19.86 2.68 1.81
C ALA A 92 20.05 1.23 1.32
N CYS A 93 18.98 0.43 1.22
CA CYS A 93 19.07 -0.99 0.89
C CYS A 93 18.24 -1.44 -0.33
N GLY A 94 17.37 -0.59 -0.85
CA GLY A 94 16.51 -0.90 -1.99
C GLY A 94 15.29 -1.77 -1.65
N LEU A 95 15.05 -2.10 -0.38
CA LEU A 95 13.84 -2.84 0.02
C LEU A 95 12.59 -2.00 -0.18
N SER A 96 11.54 -2.60 -0.71
CA SER A 96 10.22 -1.97 -0.80
C SER A 96 9.45 -2.19 0.50
N TRP A 97 8.72 -1.16 0.94
CA TRP A 97 7.84 -1.22 2.10
C TRP A 97 6.46 -0.73 1.71
N ARG A 98 5.42 -1.37 2.23
CA ARG A 98 4.05 -0.91 2.11
C ARG A 98 3.85 0.35 2.95
N ALA A 99 3.13 1.32 2.40
CA ALA A 99 2.74 2.53 3.13
C ALA A 99 1.93 2.15 4.39
N GLN A 100 2.25 2.76 5.52
CA GLN A 100 1.65 2.42 6.81
C GLN A 100 0.29 3.07 6.96
N THR A 101 -0.72 2.28 7.31
CA THR A 101 -2.06 2.80 7.58
C THR A 101 -2.09 3.51 8.93
N VAL A 102 -2.74 4.68 8.97
CA VAL A 102 -3.00 5.36 10.24
C VAL A 102 -3.97 4.51 11.04
N LYS A 103 -3.51 3.94 12.16
CA LYS A 103 -4.39 3.24 13.10
C LYS A 103 -5.49 4.21 13.52
N ASP A 104 -6.75 3.79 13.39
CA ASP A 104 -7.98 4.59 13.51
C ASP A 104 -8.21 5.32 14.86
N THR A 105 -7.22 5.39 15.76
CA THR A 105 -7.33 6.07 17.05
C THR A 105 -7.61 7.57 16.93
N VAL A 106 -7.33 8.18 15.76
CA VAL A 106 -7.60 9.62 15.52
C VAL A 106 -8.96 9.88 14.85
N ARG A 107 -9.52 8.93 14.08
CA ARG A 107 -10.85 9.10 13.45
C ARG A 107 -12.00 9.14 14.45
N GLN A 108 -11.79 8.66 15.67
CA GLN A 108 -12.76 8.83 16.76
C GLN A 108 -12.89 10.27 17.25
N LYS A 109 -11.92 11.16 17.02
CA LYS A 109 -12.03 12.56 17.50
C LYS A 109 -12.78 13.49 16.55
N VAL A 110 -12.83 13.18 15.25
CA VAL A 110 -13.54 14.02 14.25
C VAL A 110 -14.98 13.55 14.02
N SER A 111 -15.32 12.31 14.39
CA SER A 111 -16.69 11.76 14.32
C SER A 111 -17.40 11.65 15.67
N ALA A 112 -16.72 11.95 16.79
CA ALA A 112 -17.34 12.03 18.11
C ALA A 112 -18.15 13.32 18.25
N VAL A 113 -19.28 13.39 17.55
CA VAL A 113 -20.46 13.98 18.19
C VAL A 113 -20.70 13.12 19.44
N PRO A 114 -20.62 13.68 20.66
CA PRO A 114 -20.82 12.92 21.88
C PRO A 114 -22.10 12.10 21.77
N LYS A 115 -22.03 10.78 22.00
CA LYS A 115 -23.23 9.90 22.05
C LYS A 115 -24.26 10.38 23.08
N THR A 116 -23.88 11.26 24.01
CA THR A 116 -24.76 11.94 24.94
C THR A 116 -25.72 12.94 24.26
N LEU A 117 -25.39 13.48 23.08
CA LEU A 117 -26.31 14.30 22.28
C LEU A 117 -27.34 13.47 21.50
N ALA A 118 -27.04 12.20 21.21
CA ALA A 118 -27.97 11.33 20.48
C ALA A 118 -29.06 10.71 21.40
N LYS A 119 -28.87 10.73 22.72
CA LYS A 119 -29.83 10.19 23.70
C LYS A 119 -30.66 11.25 24.43
N ALA A 120 -30.31 12.52 24.29
CA ALA A 120 -31.15 13.62 24.78
C ALA A 120 -32.04 14.09 23.62
N GLY A 121 -33.31 13.68 23.63
CA GLY A 121 -34.37 14.29 22.80
C GLY A 121 -34.69 15.74 23.20
N GLY A 122 -33.70 16.50 23.66
CA GLY A 122 -33.81 17.87 24.12
C GLY A 122 -32.84 18.73 23.32
N GLN A 123 -33.38 19.76 22.68
CA GLN A 123 -32.66 20.71 21.83
C GLN A 123 -31.46 21.31 22.59
N PRO A 124 -30.20 21.01 22.20
CA PRO A 124 -29.02 21.55 22.90
C PRO A 124 -28.88 23.07 22.75
N LEU A 125 -29.59 23.66 21.80
CA LEU A 125 -29.57 25.08 21.46
C LEU A 125 -30.63 25.90 22.21
N GLU A 126 -31.55 25.27 22.95
CA GLU A 126 -32.63 25.99 23.66
C GLU A 126 -32.10 26.81 24.85
N LYS A 127 -30.87 26.53 25.30
CA LYS A 127 -30.19 27.26 26.38
C LYS A 127 -28.96 28.04 25.91
N LEU A 128 -28.79 28.29 24.61
CA LEU A 128 -27.90 29.36 24.19
C LEU A 128 -28.54 30.68 24.61
N ARG A 129 -28.08 31.19 25.77
CA ARG A 129 -28.33 32.55 26.22
C ARG A 129 -28.14 33.45 25.01
N GLN A 130 -29.20 34.12 24.56
CA GLN A 130 -29.11 35.18 23.57
C GLN A 130 -28.02 36.14 24.06
N SER A 131 -26.88 36.16 23.38
CA SER A 131 -25.82 37.13 23.65
C SER A 131 -26.42 38.49 23.33
N LYS A 132 -26.64 39.31 24.36
CA LYS A 132 -27.20 40.67 24.28
C LYS A 132 -26.31 41.66 23.51
N SER A 133 -25.28 41.20 22.80
CA SER A 133 -24.26 42.05 22.18
C SER A 133 -24.67 42.65 20.83
N LEU A 134 -25.90 42.45 20.35
CA LEU A 134 -26.41 43.08 19.12
C LEU A 134 -27.74 43.81 19.30
N ALA A 135 -28.22 43.99 20.53
CA ALA A 135 -29.52 44.62 20.80
C ALA A 135 -29.55 46.15 20.59
N ASN A 136 -28.43 46.79 20.22
CA ASN A 136 -28.31 48.25 20.14
C ASN A 136 -28.19 48.83 18.72
N LEU A 137 -28.43 48.04 17.66
CA LEU A 137 -28.31 48.55 16.29
C LEU A 137 -29.64 48.90 15.60
N LEU A 138 -30.80 48.52 16.16
CA LEU A 138 -32.09 48.85 15.58
C LEU A 138 -33.08 49.22 16.67
N GLY A 139 -33.50 50.48 16.64
CA GLY A 139 -34.47 51.05 17.56
C GLY A 139 -35.88 50.46 17.41
N GLU A 140 -36.60 50.63 18.50
CA GLU A 140 -38.03 50.47 18.77
C GLU A 140 -38.61 49.07 19.08
N PRO A 141 -39.44 48.99 20.16
CA PRO A 141 -40.06 47.75 20.59
C PRO A 141 -41.51 47.67 20.10
N ASN A 142 -41.86 46.72 19.24
CA ASN A 142 -43.22 46.20 19.29
C ASN A 142 -43.42 44.82 18.65
N ASN A 143 -44.24 44.05 19.35
CA ASN A 143 -45.02 42.90 18.92
C ASN A 143 -44.32 41.55 18.62
N LYS A 144 -44.49 40.65 19.61
CA LYS A 144 -44.72 39.20 19.50
C LYS A 144 -43.71 38.42 18.64
N PRO A 145 -42.80 37.62 19.25
CA PRO A 145 -41.98 36.70 18.49
C PRO A 145 -42.87 35.56 17.94
N SER A 146 -43.28 35.70 16.69
CA SER A 146 -43.59 34.56 15.84
C SER A 146 -42.30 33.73 15.73
N VAL A 147 -42.25 32.62 16.45
CA VAL A 147 -41.17 31.63 16.35
C VAL A 147 -41.31 30.95 14.99
N SER A 148 -40.88 31.66 13.95
CA SER A 148 -40.58 31.06 12.65
C SER A 148 -39.47 30.04 12.90
N ARG A 149 -39.87 28.77 13.03
CA ARG A 149 -38.98 27.62 12.93
C ARG A 149 -38.27 27.74 11.58
N MET A 150 -37.08 28.34 11.58
CA MET A 150 -36.08 28.08 10.56
C MET A 150 -35.80 26.58 10.63
N LYS A 151 -36.50 25.81 9.78
CA LYS A 151 -36.20 24.42 9.51
C LYS A 151 -34.78 24.42 8.96
N SER A 152 -33.82 24.01 9.79
CA SER A 152 -32.45 23.81 9.36
C SER A 152 -32.44 22.69 8.31
N ASN A 153 -32.46 23.06 7.03
CA ASN A 153 -32.36 22.15 5.88
C ASN A 153 -30.97 21.49 5.74
N ALA A 154 -30.16 21.51 6.80
CA ALA A 154 -28.82 20.95 6.86
C ALA A 154 -28.81 19.66 7.67
N ASN A 155 -29.70 18.73 7.35
CA ASN A 155 -29.57 17.36 7.86
C ASN A 155 -28.50 16.65 7.02
N LEU A 156 -27.23 16.84 7.40
CA LEU A 156 -26.08 16.30 6.68
C LEU A 156 -26.16 14.78 6.47
N ARG A 157 -26.91 14.06 7.34
CA ARG A 157 -27.24 12.65 7.13
C ARG A 157 -28.12 12.41 5.92
N ALA A 158 -29.20 13.17 5.75
CA ALA A 158 -30.07 13.01 4.59
C ALA A 158 -29.30 13.28 3.28
N LYS A 159 -28.40 14.28 3.26
CA LYS A 159 -27.50 14.52 2.12
C LYS A 159 -26.48 13.40 1.92
N SER A 160 -25.96 12.79 2.98
CA SER A 160 -25.05 11.65 2.90
C SER A 160 -25.77 10.42 2.33
N ASP A 161 -26.98 10.14 2.79
CA ASP A 161 -27.79 9.01 2.34
C ASP A 161 -28.27 9.21 0.89
N GLU A 162 -28.59 10.46 0.50
CA GLU A 162 -28.94 10.84 -0.87
C GLU A 162 -27.71 10.72 -1.80
N MET A 163 -26.53 11.16 -1.36
CA MET A 163 -25.27 10.96 -2.09
C MET A 163 -24.90 9.49 -2.24
N GLU A 164 -25.12 8.63 -1.22
CA GLU A 164 -24.92 7.18 -1.35
C GLU A 164 -25.92 6.54 -2.34
N LYS A 165 -27.12 7.09 -2.45
CA LYS A 165 -28.15 6.61 -3.35
C LYS A 165 -27.91 7.05 -4.80
N GLU A 166 -27.42 8.27 -5.02
CA GLU A 166 -27.14 8.83 -6.34
C GLU A 166 -25.77 8.38 -6.90
N HIS A 167 -24.76 8.27 -6.03
CA HIS A 167 -23.37 7.98 -6.44
C HIS A 167 -22.84 6.62 -5.98
N GLY A 168 -23.66 5.81 -5.31
CA GLY A 168 -23.26 4.51 -4.77
C GLY A 168 -22.43 4.62 -3.50
N LYS A 169 -22.07 3.45 -2.93
CA LYS A 169 -21.22 3.38 -1.73
C LYS A 169 -19.85 3.99 -2.03
N GLN A 170 -19.51 5.07 -1.34
CA GLN A 170 -18.19 5.68 -1.44
C GLN A 170 -17.10 4.65 -1.12
N VAL A 171 -16.06 4.59 -1.97
CA VAL A 171 -14.92 3.69 -1.78
C VAL A 171 -14.27 4.00 -0.42
N LYS A 172 -14.08 2.98 0.40
CA LYS A 172 -13.53 3.12 1.76
C LYS A 172 -12.09 3.60 1.68
N GLY A 173 -11.87 4.90 1.86
CA GLY A 173 -10.54 5.51 1.90
C GLY A 173 -9.83 5.26 3.23
N VAL A 174 -8.53 4.97 3.16
CA VAL A 174 -7.63 4.83 4.31
C VAL A 174 -6.56 5.92 4.25
N MET A 175 -6.18 6.45 5.41
CA MET A 175 -5.07 7.40 5.51
C MET A 175 -3.76 6.62 5.62
N VAL A 176 -2.74 6.99 4.86
CA VAL A 176 -1.42 6.32 4.88
C VAL A 176 -0.26 7.30 5.05
N TYR A 177 0.83 6.81 5.67
CA TYR A 177 2.13 7.45 5.75
C TYR A 177 3.14 6.69 4.90
N PHE A 178 4.02 7.43 4.22
CA PHE A 178 5.15 6.85 3.49
C PHE A 178 6.47 7.05 4.24
N SER A 179 6.51 8.04 5.13
CA SER A 179 7.69 8.40 5.92
C SER A 179 7.55 8.07 7.41
N GLY A 180 8.67 8.16 8.15
CA GLY A 180 8.68 8.14 9.61
C GLY A 180 8.76 6.75 10.26
N PHE A 181 9.00 5.69 9.47
CA PHE A 181 9.22 4.34 9.99
C PHE A 181 10.56 3.75 9.55
N ALA A 182 11.09 2.85 10.38
CA ALA A 182 12.42 2.27 10.18
C ALA A 182 12.34 1.05 9.25
N CYS A 183 13.20 1.04 8.23
CA CYS A 183 13.52 -0.13 7.45
C CYS A 183 14.31 -1.13 8.30
N THR A 184 14.27 -2.41 7.94
CA THR A 184 15.05 -3.50 8.55
C THR A 184 16.57 -3.30 8.50
N CYS A 185 17.07 -2.46 7.60
CA CYS A 185 18.49 -2.08 7.55
C CYS A 185 18.86 -0.98 8.57
N GLY A 186 17.88 -0.44 9.31
CA GLY A 186 18.06 0.65 10.27
C GLY A 186 17.86 2.06 9.69
N HIS A 187 17.70 2.19 8.37
CA HIS A 187 17.40 3.49 7.75
C HIS A 187 15.96 3.92 8.04
N ILE A 188 15.77 5.19 8.43
CA ILE A 188 14.44 5.78 8.63
C ILE A 188 13.96 6.31 7.29
N LEU A 189 12.80 5.85 6.86
CA LEU A 189 12.24 6.25 5.57
C LEU A 189 11.74 7.70 5.63
N ASP A 190 12.11 8.49 4.64
CA ASP A 190 11.79 9.92 4.56
C ASP A 190 11.10 10.30 3.23
N ALA A 191 10.83 11.59 3.05
CA ALA A 191 10.17 12.10 1.85
C ALA A 191 11.07 12.13 0.59
N ALA A 192 12.37 11.86 0.72
CA ALA A 192 13.31 11.76 -0.39
C ALA A 192 13.40 10.33 -0.95
N ASP A 193 12.92 9.33 -0.20
CA ASP A 193 12.80 7.97 -0.68
C ASP A 193 11.80 7.84 -1.84
N LEU A 194 12.10 6.90 -2.75
CA LEU A 194 11.29 6.68 -3.95
C LEU A 194 9.95 6.02 -3.58
N CYS A 195 8.89 6.81 -3.56
CA CYS A 195 7.53 6.33 -3.34
C CYS A 195 6.89 5.87 -4.67
N PHE A 196 6.01 4.87 -4.59
CA PHE A 196 5.36 4.28 -5.75
C PHE A 196 3.91 3.90 -5.48
N GLN A 197 3.15 3.79 -6.57
CA GLN A 197 1.80 3.25 -6.62
C GLN A 197 1.78 2.09 -7.62
N ILE A 198 1.19 0.96 -7.22
CA ILE A 198 0.84 -0.12 -8.14
C ILE A 198 -0.52 0.24 -8.76
N ALA A 199 -0.58 0.37 -10.08
CA ALA A 199 -1.83 0.56 -10.78
C ALA A 199 -2.62 -0.77 -10.82
N ASP A 200 -3.91 -0.69 -10.49
CA ASP A 200 -4.86 -1.75 -10.80
C ASP A 200 -4.84 -1.99 -12.31
N GLN A 201 -4.80 -3.27 -12.70
CA GLN A 201 -5.01 -3.63 -14.08
C GLN A 201 -6.46 -3.28 -14.39
N GLU A 202 -6.69 -2.25 -15.20
CA GLU A 202 -8.03 -2.03 -15.75
C GLU A 202 -8.38 -3.30 -16.53
N GLU A 203 -9.37 -4.07 -16.04
CA GLU A 203 -9.94 -5.22 -16.74
C GLU A 203 -10.68 -4.70 -17.99
N GLY A 204 -9.92 -4.26 -18.99
CA GLY A 204 -10.42 -3.62 -20.20
C GLY A 204 -9.69 -4.18 -21.42
N THR A 205 -10.14 -5.33 -21.91
CA THR A 205 -9.91 -5.84 -23.28
C THR A 205 -8.49 -5.68 -23.84
N ALA A 206 -7.56 -6.50 -23.37
CA ALA A 206 -6.39 -6.87 -24.17
C ALA A 206 -6.32 -8.40 -24.22
N ARG A 207 -6.39 -8.90 -25.45
CA ARG A 207 -6.34 -10.31 -25.87
C ARG A 207 -5.28 -11.09 -25.09
N THR A 208 -5.69 -12.24 -24.57
CA THR A 208 -4.79 -13.35 -24.26
C THR A 208 -3.85 -13.62 -25.43
N PRO A 209 -2.52 -13.55 -25.27
CA PRO A 209 -1.67 -14.59 -25.81
C PRO A 209 -1.74 -15.74 -24.81
N GLU A 210 -2.56 -16.73 -25.14
CA GLU A 210 -2.48 -18.06 -24.56
C GLU A 210 -1.10 -18.64 -24.90
N LEU A 211 -0.09 -18.31 -24.10
CA LEU A 211 1.16 -19.04 -24.07
C LEU A 211 1.02 -20.15 -23.05
N LEU A 212 0.58 -21.30 -23.55
CA LEU A 212 0.84 -22.61 -22.99
C LEU A 212 2.34 -22.71 -22.65
N TYR A 213 2.68 -22.62 -21.36
CA TYR A 213 3.99 -23.08 -20.91
C TYR A 213 3.97 -24.61 -20.84
N PRO A 214 5.00 -25.29 -21.37
CA PRO A 214 5.15 -26.72 -21.21
C PRO A 214 5.36 -27.06 -19.73
N GLU A 215 4.68 -28.10 -19.25
CA GLU A 215 5.05 -28.78 -18.02
C GLU A 215 6.49 -29.33 -18.10
N ALA A 216 7.11 -29.41 -16.92
CA ALA A 216 8.35 -30.08 -16.57
C ALA A 216 9.68 -29.38 -16.97
N SER A 217 10.14 -28.46 -16.12
CA SER A 217 11.58 -28.16 -16.00
C SER A 217 12.19 -28.89 -14.80
N PHE A 218 13.03 -29.87 -15.12
CA PHE A 218 14.07 -30.57 -14.34
C PHE A 218 14.11 -30.43 -12.81
N THR A 219 14.12 -31.60 -12.15
CA THR A 219 14.25 -31.80 -10.71
C THR A 219 15.55 -31.18 -10.16
N ALA A 220 15.43 -30.13 -9.34
CA ALA A 220 16.52 -29.69 -8.46
C ALA A 220 17.04 -30.89 -7.64
N SER A 221 18.35 -31.13 -7.66
CA SER A 221 18.96 -32.24 -6.94
C SER A 221 18.69 -32.13 -5.43
N THR A 222 18.79 -33.23 -4.69
CA THR A 222 18.64 -33.20 -3.24
C THR A 222 19.67 -32.28 -2.57
N GLN A 223 20.87 -32.12 -3.15
CA GLN A 223 21.88 -31.16 -2.68
C GLN A 223 21.46 -29.70 -2.90
N ASP A 224 20.80 -29.40 -4.02
CA ASP A 224 20.32 -28.05 -4.35
C ASP A 224 19.17 -27.61 -3.44
N ARG A 225 18.32 -28.56 -3.05
CA ARG A 225 17.24 -28.32 -2.08
C ARG A 225 17.77 -28.07 -0.67
N ILE A 226 18.89 -28.70 -0.29
CA ILE A 226 19.58 -28.44 0.99
C ILE A 226 20.21 -27.05 0.98
N LYS A 227 20.72 -26.61 -0.17
CA LYS A 227 21.16 -25.22 -0.43
C LYS A 227 19.99 -24.24 -0.63
N GLY A 228 18.75 -24.69 -0.35
CA GLY A 228 17.47 -23.97 -0.33
C GLY A 228 17.04 -23.29 -1.62
N ILE A 229 17.41 -23.86 -2.77
CA ILE A 229 16.76 -23.58 -4.05
C ILE A 229 15.26 -23.91 -3.92
N GLY A 230 14.40 -22.92 -4.22
CA GLY A 230 12.94 -23.00 -4.09
C GLY A 230 12.35 -22.51 -2.76
N ASN A 231 13.18 -22.15 -1.77
CA ASN A 231 12.70 -21.51 -0.55
C ASN A 231 12.75 -19.99 -0.69
N ALA A 232 11.66 -19.28 -0.36
CA ALA A 232 11.61 -17.81 -0.46
C ALA A 232 12.56 -17.06 0.48
N VAL A 233 12.96 -17.72 1.58
CA VAL A 233 13.81 -17.14 2.62
C VAL A 233 14.90 -18.13 3.00
N PHE A 234 16.16 -17.70 2.86
CA PHE A 234 17.32 -18.39 3.39
C PHE A 234 17.55 -18.08 4.86
N LYS A 235 18.01 -19.10 5.60
CA LYS A 235 18.47 -18.95 6.98
C LYS A 235 19.99 -19.02 6.98
N ILE A 236 20.64 -17.88 7.18
CA ILE A 236 22.09 -17.78 7.29
C ILE A 236 22.44 -17.82 8.78
N GLN A 237 23.28 -18.77 9.19
CA GLN A 237 23.83 -18.76 10.54
C GLN A 237 25.14 -17.98 10.56
N ARG A 238 25.19 -16.90 11.33
CA ARG A 238 26.40 -16.10 11.56
C ARG A 238 26.48 -15.78 13.06
N ASP A 239 27.62 -16.05 13.67
CA ASP A 239 27.90 -15.78 15.09
C ASP A 239 26.87 -16.38 16.06
N GLY A 240 26.44 -17.63 15.79
CA GLY A 240 25.44 -18.34 16.62
C GLY A 240 24.00 -17.81 16.49
N LYS A 241 23.76 -16.81 15.63
CA LYS A 241 22.42 -16.27 15.35
C LYS A 241 21.95 -16.69 13.97
N THR A 242 20.68 -17.09 13.89
CA THR A 242 20.04 -17.42 12.60
C THR A 242 19.39 -16.16 12.02
N ILE A 243 19.98 -15.63 10.96
CA ILE A 243 19.48 -14.46 10.22
C ILE A 243 18.64 -14.97 9.05
N ARG A 244 17.44 -14.41 8.89
CA ARG A 244 16.56 -14.70 7.75
C ARG A 244 16.80 -13.67 6.65
N HIS A 245 17.10 -14.13 5.45
CA HIS A 245 17.35 -13.28 4.28
C HIS A 245 16.50 -13.75 3.10
N PRO A 246 15.87 -12.86 2.31
CA PRO A 246 15.17 -13.24 1.08
C PRO A 246 16.10 -14.01 0.14
N ASN A 247 15.59 -15.05 -0.51
CA ASN A 247 16.40 -15.85 -1.42
C ASN A 247 16.70 -15.08 -2.71
N PRO A 248 17.96 -14.69 -2.98
CA PRO A 248 18.31 -13.92 -4.17
C PRO A 248 18.07 -14.70 -5.48
N LEU A 249 17.99 -16.04 -5.42
CA LEU A 249 17.69 -16.91 -6.57
C LEU A 249 16.19 -16.97 -6.91
N CYS A 250 15.32 -16.48 -6.03
CA CYS A 250 13.88 -16.40 -6.29
C CYS A 250 13.46 -15.06 -6.92
N GLY A 251 14.35 -14.07 -6.99
CA GLY A 251 14.06 -12.73 -7.53
C GLY A 251 14.42 -12.53 -9.00
N ASN A 252 15.19 -13.44 -9.59
CA ASN A 252 15.58 -13.38 -11.00
C ASN A 252 15.63 -14.82 -11.54
N PRO A 253 14.56 -15.32 -12.20
CA PRO A 253 14.60 -16.65 -12.78
C PRO A 253 15.73 -16.69 -13.82
N VAL A 254 16.65 -17.63 -13.67
CA VAL A 254 17.71 -17.85 -14.66
C VAL A 254 17.04 -18.26 -15.97
N THR A 255 17.20 -17.44 -17.00
CA THR A 255 16.60 -17.72 -18.31
C THR A 255 17.36 -18.83 -19.02
N ALA A 256 16.74 -19.47 -20.02
CA ALA A 256 17.42 -20.48 -20.83
C ALA A 256 18.65 -19.90 -21.57
N GLU A 257 18.65 -18.59 -21.84
CA GLU A 257 19.74 -17.86 -22.47
C GLU A 257 20.94 -17.72 -21.53
N ASP A 258 20.70 -17.43 -20.25
CA ASP A 258 21.75 -17.37 -19.22
C ASP A 258 22.42 -18.74 -19.01
N LEU A 259 21.63 -19.82 -19.06
CA LEU A 259 22.14 -21.19 -19.00
C LEU A 259 22.94 -21.57 -20.26
N ALA A 260 22.50 -21.13 -21.43
CA ALA A 260 23.23 -21.34 -22.68
C ALA A 260 24.59 -20.63 -22.67
N TRP A 261 24.64 -19.40 -22.12
CA TRP A 261 25.89 -18.66 -21.95
C TRP A 261 26.86 -19.40 -21.01
N LEU A 262 26.39 -19.85 -19.83
CA LEU A 262 27.20 -20.60 -18.87
C LEU A 262 27.81 -21.88 -19.47
N ASN A 263 27.03 -22.61 -20.27
CA ASN A 263 27.47 -23.83 -20.94
C ASN A 263 28.44 -23.57 -22.11
N SER A 264 28.42 -22.38 -22.70
CA SER A 264 29.35 -21.98 -23.77
C SER A 264 30.72 -21.52 -23.23
N SER A 265 30.80 -21.22 -21.92
CA SER A 265 31.99 -20.66 -21.26
C SER A 265 32.84 -21.68 -20.51
N VAL A 266 32.66 -22.98 -20.74
CA VAL A 266 33.60 -24.01 -20.24
C VAL A 266 34.62 -24.30 -21.35
N PRO A 267 35.82 -23.69 -21.35
CA PRO A 267 36.93 -24.22 -22.14
C PRO A 267 37.28 -25.61 -21.61
N SER A 268 37.47 -26.54 -22.54
CA SER A 268 37.89 -27.92 -22.29
C SER A 268 39.22 -28.01 -21.55
#